data_AF-A0A1V5ZDH7-F1
#
_entry.id   AF-A0A1V5ZDH7-F1
#
_cell.length_a   1.000
_cell.length_b   1.000
_cell.length_c   1.000
_cell.angle_alpha   90.00
_cell.angle_beta   90.00
_cell.angle_gamma   90.00
#
_symmetry.space_group_name_H-M   'P 1'
#
loop_
_entity.id
_entity.type
_entity.pdbx_description
1 polymer ?
#
loop_
_entity_poly.entity_id
_entity_poly.type
_entity_poly.pdbx_seq_one_letter_code
_entity_poly.pdbx_strand_id
1 'polypeptide(L)'
;MIPPLSENQHGKPTRRTFIKAGALSICALPAHAETTDPAGKPTEMPPLDYGLSFICHTAPFNSVRFWVESRTRILDERAGTWTDFYQCGACKSENTFAERDLFMRDNYDFVPIFGGDDVLVFRRPAYISEKYRTVKKAADMWGTPSLKLKEAGRHEELGTWDAIARDTADAIPLVSQTEIANAETQLRAIIECPVKTMNILPEKQQYQVDTGPIAFPDLTRRDTLSIDALSLAFVAFNAPDFADFVIEQPTSVTGDNGATHQVYHYSNPLSMPAKNRLFAVHRG
;
A
#
# COMPACT_ATOMS: atom_id res chain seq x y z
N MET A 1 -5.02 -0.69 -33.69
CA MET A 1 -5.12 -2.10 -34.17
C MET A 1 -3.70 -2.63 -34.25
N ILE A 2 -3.26 -3.37 -33.23
CA ILE A 2 -1.88 -3.87 -33.13
C ILE A 2 -1.80 -5.13 -34.00
N PRO A 3 -0.85 -5.26 -34.95
CA PRO A 3 -0.75 -6.45 -35.78
C PRO A 3 -0.29 -7.66 -34.95
N PRO A 4 -0.70 -8.90 -35.31
CA PRO A 4 -0.28 -10.08 -34.57
C PRO A 4 1.22 -10.32 -34.78
N LEU A 5 1.96 -10.43 -33.67
CA LEU A 5 3.38 -10.79 -33.67
C LEU A 5 3.50 -12.27 -34.02
N SER A 6 4.26 -12.56 -35.09
CA SER A 6 4.60 -13.90 -35.55
C SER A 6 5.40 -14.67 -34.51
N GLU A 7 5.14 -15.98 -34.42
CA GLU A 7 5.91 -16.92 -33.61
C GLU A 7 7.33 -17.06 -34.18
N ASN A 8 8.31 -16.45 -33.50
CA ASN A 8 9.71 -16.80 -33.68
C ASN A 8 10.12 -17.83 -32.62
N GLN A 9 10.32 -19.07 -33.11
CA GLN A 9 10.91 -20.19 -32.39
C GLN A 9 12.23 -19.77 -31.73
N HIS A 10 12.28 -19.82 -30.39
CA HIS A 10 13.51 -19.62 -29.64
C HIS A 10 14.11 -20.96 -29.21
N GLY A 11 15.40 -21.10 -29.51
CA GLY A 11 16.26 -22.19 -29.07
C GLY A 11 16.34 -22.30 -27.55
N LYS A 12 16.61 -23.54 -27.12
CA LYS A 12 16.74 -23.96 -25.72
C LYS A 12 17.84 -23.18 -24.98
N PRO A 13 17.62 -22.71 -23.74
CA PRO A 13 18.71 -22.29 -22.88
C PRO A 13 19.35 -23.49 -22.18
N THR A 14 20.67 -23.64 -22.34
CA THR A 14 21.48 -24.64 -21.65
C THR A 14 21.77 -24.23 -20.21
N ARG A 15 21.40 -25.10 -19.25
CA ARG A 15 21.77 -25.03 -17.83
C ARG A 15 23.29 -25.00 -17.66
N ARG A 16 23.81 -24.02 -16.92
CA ARG A 16 25.13 -24.12 -16.28
C ARG A 16 24.95 -24.22 -14.77
N THR A 17 25.29 -25.40 -14.29
CA THR A 17 25.43 -25.80 -12.90
C THR A 17 26.61 -25.07 -12.26
N PHE A 18 26.41 -24.47 -11.08
CA PHE A 18 27.51 -24.16 -10.16
C PHE A 18 27.18 -24.75 -8.79
N ILE A 19 27.85 -25.85 -8.47
CA ILE A 19 28.01 -26.37 -7.11
C ILE A 19 29.31 -25.76 -6.58
N LYS A 20 29.24 -25.05 -5.46
CA LYS A 20 30.35 -25.02 -4.49
C LYS A 20 29.79 -25.05 -3.08
N ALA A 21 30.35 -25.99 -2.33
CA ALA A 21 30.02 -26.34 -0.96
C ALA A 21 30.76 -25.48 0.05
N GLY A 22 30.19 -25.39 1.26
CA GLY A 22 30.93 -25.44 2.52
C GLY A 22 31.24 -24.11 3.18
N ALA A 23 30.52 -23.79 4.27
CA ALA A 23 31.05 -23.86 5.64
C ALA A 23 30.00 -23.31 6.63
N LEU A 24 29.63 -24.12 7.63
CA LEU A 24 28.87 -23.67 8.79
C LEU A 24 29.73 -22.72 9.63
N SER A 25 29.21 -21.53 9.90
CA SER A 25 29.62 -20.71 11.03
C SER A 25 28.40 -20.41 11.88
N ILE A 26 28.33 -21.03 13.05
CA ILE A 26 27.38 -20.70 14.11
C ILE A 26 27.92 -19.41 14.75
N CYS A 27 27.35 -18.27 14.34
CA CYS A 27 27.49 -17.02 15.08
C CYS A 27 26.16 -16.76 15.76
N ALA A 28 26.12 -16.92 17.09
CA ALA A 28 25.07 -16.36 17.92
C ALA A 28 25.11 -14.84 17.74
N LEU A 29 24.05 -14.29 17.14
CA LEU A 29 23.86 -12.84 17.07
C LEU A 29 23.03 -12.39 18.28
N PRO A 30 23.38 -11.25 18.91
CA PRO A 30 22.60 -10.71 20.00
C PRO A 30 21.25 -10.19 19.45
N ALA A 31 20.23 -10.22 20.29
CA ALA A 31 18.94 -9.63 20.00
C ALA A 31 19.15 -8.16 19.60
N HIS A 32 18.88 -7.83 18.33
CA HIS A 32 19.01 -6.47 17.84
C HIS A 32 17.78 -5.66 18.24
N ALA A 33 18.09 -4.50 18.79
CA ALA A 33 17.19 -3.56 19.43
C ALA A 33 16.08 -3.07 18.50
N GLU A 34 14.89 -2.91 19.08
CA GLU A 34 13.79 -2.12 18.55
C GLU A 34 14.30 -0.78 18.03
N THR A 35 13.92 -0.43 16.81
CA THR A 35 14.05 0.93 16.30
C THR A 35 13.19 1.85 17.16
N THR A 36 13.83 2.52 18.11
CA THR A 36 13.24 3.62 18.86
C THR A 36 13.02 4.81 17.93
N ASP A 37 11.76 5.06 17.55
CA ASP A 37 11.36 6.32 16.92
C ASP A 37 11.11 7.39 18.02
N PRO A 38 11.38 8.68 17.75
CA PRO A 38 11.50 9.71 18.77
C PRO A 38 10.13 10.27 19.21
N ALA A 39 9.91 10.34 20.52
CA ALA A 39 9.16 11.37 21.26
C ALA A 39 7.87 12.00 20.67
N GLY A 40 7.10 11.31 19.84
CA GLY A 40 5.74 11.67 19.44
C GLY A 40 4.72 10.85 20.23
N LYS A 41 3.54 11.41 20.54
CA LYS A 41 2.44 10.58 21.07
C LYS A 41 2.06 9.55 20.00
N PRO A 42 1.86 8.26 20.32
CA PRO A 42 1.50 7.22 19.34
C PRO A 42 0.30 7.59 18.45
N THR A 43 -0.59 8.44 18.98
CA THR A 43 -1.83 8.92 18.38
C THR A 43 -1.67 10.06 17.37
N GLU A 44 -0.53 10.74 17.34
CA GLU A 44 -0.28 11.84 16.42
C GLU A 44 0.49 11.31 15.20
N MET A 45 -0.05 11.61 14.02
CA MET A 45 0.53 11.23 12.75
C MET A 45 0.52 12.48 11.86
N PRO A 46 1.60 13.28 11.83
CA PRO A 46 1.66 14.45 10.96
C PRO A 46 1.58 14.01 9.49
N PRO A 47 0.76 14.65 8.63
CA PRO A 47 0.57 14.21 7.26
C PRO A 47 1.89 14.20 6.49
N LEU A 48 2.12 13.16 5.68
CA LEU A 48 3.26 13.15 4.75
C LEU A 48 3.03 14.12 3.58
N ASP A 49 4.10 14.75 3.12
CA ASP A 49 4.17 15.23 1.74
C ASP A 49 4.43 14.02 0.83
N TYR A 50 3.35 13.44 0.31
CA TYR A 50 3.40 12.26 -0.56
C TYR A 50 4.19 12.50 -1.84
N GLY A 51 4.24 13.73 -2.36
CA GLY A 51 5.05 14.06 -3.53
C GLY A 51 6.53 14.27 -3.23
N LEU A 52 6.96 14.09 -1.98
CA LEU A 52 8.37 14.02 -1.56
C LEU A 52 8.70 12.73 -0.78
N SER A 53 7.73 11.81 -0.64
CA SER A 53 7.86 10.60 0.17
C SER A 53 7.97 9.33 -0.68
N PHE A 54 9.12 8.65 -0.62
CA PHE A 54 9.36 7.42 -1.36
C PHE A 54 10.26 6.44 -0.59
N ILE A 55 10.24 5.17 -0.96
CA ILE A 55 11.12 4.12 -0.44
C ILE A 55 12.08 3.69 -1.54
N CYS A 56 13.38 3.70 -1.23
CA CYS A 56 14.43 3.24 -2.14
C CYS A 56 15.03 1.91 -1.69
N HIS A 57 15.54 1.16 -2.66
CA HIS A 57 16.36 -0.02 -2.42
C HIS A 57 17.63 -0.01 -3.26
N THR A 58 18.64 -0.75 -2.79
CA THR A 58 20.00 -0.76 -3.37
C THR A 58 20.38 -2.10 -3.99
N ALA A 59 19.44 -3.05 -4.13
CA ALA A 59 19.73 -4.33 -4.77
C ALA A 59 20.19 -4.11 -6.23
N PRO A 60 21.35 -4.68 -6.65
CA PRO A 60 21.93 -4.37 -7.95
C PRO A 60 21.08 -4.84 -9.13
N PHE A 61 20.29 -5.90 -8.95
CA PHE A 61 19.38 -6.43 -9.97
C PHE A 61 18.08 -5.64 -10.08
N ASN A 62 17.74 -4.79 -9.09
CA ASN A 62 16.53 -3.97 -9.07
C ASN A 62 16.64 -2.84 -8.03
N SER A 63 17.40 -1.79 -8.36
CA SER A 63 17.60 -0.62 -7.50
C SER A 63 16.41 0.34 -7.62
N VAL A 64 15.28 -0.06 -7.05
CA VAL A 64 13.98 0.58 -7.26
C VAL A 64 13.74 1.77 -6.34
N ARG A 65 12.95 2.73 -6.85
CA ARG A 65 12.32 3.81 -6.09
C ARG A 65 10.81 3.68 -6.18
N PHE A 66 10.15 3.47 -5.05
CA PHE A 66 8.70 3.42 -4.96
C PHE A 66 8.13 4.66 -4.28
N TRP A 67 7.23 5.38 -4.95
CA TRP A 67 6.42 6.39 -4.26
C TRP A 67 5.58 5.73 -3.18
N VAL A 68 5.48 6.35 -2.01
CA VAL A 68 4.48 5.93 -1.02
C VAL A 68 3.12 6.45 -1.52
N GLU A 69 2.09 5.61 -1.43
CA GLU A 69 0.72 5.97 -1.81
C GLU A 69 -0.28 5.82 -0.65
N SER A 70 0.09 5.12 0.42
CA SER A 70 -0.59 5.21 1.71
C SER A 70 0.33 4.82 2.85
N ARG A 71 0.04 5.36 4.04
CA ARG A 71 0.69 5.01 5.31
C ARG A 71 -0.40 4.56 6.29
N THR A 72 -0.32 3.33 6.74
CA THR A 72 -1.23 2.80 7.76
C THR A 72 -0.45 2.54 9.03
N ARG A 73 -0.80 3.26 10.10
CA ARG A 73 -0.31 2.98 11.45
C ARG A 73 -1.28 2.04 12.13
N ILE A 74 -0.83 0.87 12.56
CA ILE A 74 -1.61 -0.01 13.45
C ILE A 74 -1.08 0.20 14.86
N LEU A 75 -1.99 0.47 15.80
CA LEU A 75 -1.72 0.62 17.23
C LEU A 75 -2.29 -0.59 17.97
N ASP A 76 -1.46 -1.26 18.75
CA ASP A 76 -1.85 -2.28 19.70
C ASP A 76 -2.00 -1.63 21.07
N GLU A 77 -3.24 -1.27 21.42
CA GLU A 77 -3.52 -0.53 22.66
C GLU A 77 -3.30 -1.40 23.90
N ARG A 78 -3.38 -2.73 23.74
CA ARG A 78 -3.08 -3.68 24.81
C ARG A 78 -1.57 -3.74 25.08
N ALA A 79 -0.75 -3.78 24.04
CA ALA A 79 0.70 -3.84 24.17
C ALA A 79 1.35 -2.46 24.35
N GLY A 80 0.64 -1.37 24.01
CA GLY A 80 1.19 -0.02 24.00
C GLY A 80 2.19 0.22 22.86
N THR A 81 2.12 -0.58 21.78
CA THR A 81 3.03 -0.53 20.64
C THR A 81 2.31 -0.09 19.37
N TRP A 82 3.07 0.28 18.35
CA TRP A 82 2.52 0.60 17.03
C TRP A 82 3.51 0.20 15.93
N THR A 83 3.00 0.07 14.71
CA THR A 83 3.82 -0.18 13.52
C THR A 83 3.24 0.56 12.32
N ASP A 84 4.11 1.20 11.56
CA ASP A 84 3.74 1.86 10.30
C ASP A 84 3.97 0.94 9.12
N PHE A 85 2.99 0.92 8.21
CA PHE A 85 3.01 0.19 6.97
C PHE A 85 2.86 1.17 5.80
N TYR A 86 3.74 1.07 4.81
CA TYR A 86 3.80 1.97 3.67
C TYR A 86 3.46 1.21 2.40
N GLN A 87 2.24 1.35 1.91
CA GLN A 87 1.90 0.84 0.58
C GLN A 87 2.45 1.80 -0.47
N CYS A 88 3.09 1.18 -1.44
CA CYS A 88 3.85 1.85 -2.48
C CYS A 88 3.13 1.80 -3.82
N GLY A 89 3.45 2.75 -4.70
CA GLY A 89 2.88 2.84 -6.04
C GLY A 89 3.06 1.54 -6.84
N ALA A 90 2.00 1.18 -7.56
CA ALA A 90 1.98 -0.02 -8.38
C ALA A 90 2.96 0.11 -9.56
N CYS A 91 3.69 -0.96 -9.85
CA CYS A 91 4.42 -1.11 -11.10
C CYS A 91 3.99 -2.37 -11.85
N LYS A 92 4.58 -2.61 -13.02
CA LYS A 92 4.30 -3.79 -13.85
C LYS A 92 5.44 -4.77 -13.77
N SER A 93 5.13 -6.05 -13.92
CA SER A 93 6.16 -7.08 -14.05
C SER A 93 7.02 -6.84 -15.30
N GLU A 94 8.33 -6.78 -15.12
CA GLU A 94 9.27 -6.40 -16.17
C GLU A 94 10.56 -7.24 -16.13
N ASN A 95 11.23 -7.31 -17.26
CA ASN A 95 12.62 -7.72 -17.41
C ASN A 95 13.52 -6.51 -17.04
N THR A 96 13.63 -6.21 -15.75
CA THR A 96 14.38 -5.04 -15.25
C THR A 96 15.80 -5.00 -15.86
N PHE A 97 16.15 -3.85 -16.44
CA PHE A 97 17.42 -3.57 -17.14
C PHE A 97 17.67 -4.34 -18.45
N ALA A 98 16.69 -5.04 -19.04
CA ALA A 98 16.84 -5.60 -20.39
C ALA A 98 17.00 -4.48 -21.45
N GLU A 99 17.68 -4.77 -22.57
CA GLU A 99 17.88 -3.78 -23.65
C GLU A 99 16.56 -3.40 -24.38
N ARG A 100 15.60 -4.33 -24.44
CA ARG A 100 14.30 -4.20 -25.09
C ARG A 100 13.31 -5.20 -24.49
N ASP A 101 12.04 -5.14 -24.90
CA ASP A 101 10.98 -6.05 -24.46
C ASP A 101 10.83 -6.09 -22.93
N LEU A 102 10.76 -4.89 -22.34
CA LEU A 102 10.79 -4.67 -20.90
C LEU A 102 9.62 -5.33 -20.19
N PHE A 103 8.41 -5.29 -20.75
CA PHE A 103 7.26 -5.91 -20.12
C PHE A 103 7.17 -7.40 -20.39
N MET A 104 6.94 -8.18 -19.33
CA MET A 104 6.67 -9.60 -19.46
C MET A 104 5.35 -9.83 -20.21
N ARG A 105 5.29 -10.87 -21.05
CA ARG A 105 4.08 -11.24 -21.79
C ARG A 105 2.92 -11.64 -20.86
N ASP A 106 3.22 -12.46 -19.84
CA ASP A 106 2.29 -12.73 -18.75
C ASP A 106 2.49 -11.66 -17.68
N ASN A 107 1.92 -10.48 -17.94
CA ASN A 107 2.12 -9.29 -17.13
C ASN A 107 1.20 -9.28 -15.90
N TYR A 108 1.65 -8.68 -14.80
CA TYR A 108 0.84 -8.47 -13.61
C TYR A 108 1.16 -7.14 -12.92
N ASP A 109 0.20 -6.62 -12.17
CA ASP A 109 0.46 -5.50 -11.26
C ASP A 109 1.33 -5.97 -10.10
N PHE A 110 2.30 -5.16 -9.71
CA PHE A 110 3.18 -5.40 -8.59
C PHE A 110 3.03 -4.26 -7.58
N VAL A 111 2.55 -4.57 -6.38
CA VAL A 111 2.32 -3.58 -5.32
C VAL A 111 2.99 -4.05 -4.02
N PRO A 112 4.06 -3.37 -3.56
CA PRO A 112 4.67 -3.67 -2.28
C PRO A 112 4.07 -2.84 -1.13
N ILE A 113 4.07 -3.42 0.06
CA ILE A 113 3.80 -2.76 1.34
C ILE A 113 4.95 -3.09 2.28
N PHE A 114 5.62 -2.08 2.81
CA PHE A 114 6.76 -2.25 3.73
C PHE A 114 6.36 -1.91 5.17
N GLY A 115 6.84 -2.67 6.15
CA GLY A 115 6.68 -2.34 7.58
C GLY A 115 7.17 -3.47 8.49
N GLY A 116 7.66 -3.14 9.69
CA GLY A 116 8.12 -4.14 10.67
C GLY A 116 9.21 -5.10 10.16
N ASP A 117 10.19 -4.59 9.40
CA ASP A 117 11.24 -5.34 8.67
C ASP A 117 10.76 -6.24 7.52
N ASP A 118 9.45 -6.38 7.37
CA ASP A 118 8.83 -7.21 6.35
C ASP A 118 8.36 -6.39 5.15
N VAL A 119 8.17 -7.12 4.05
CA VAL A 119 7.51 -6.64 2.85
C VAL A 119 6.43 -7.63 2.45
N LEU A 120 5.22 -7.09 2.27
CA LEU A 120 4.11 -7.77 1.64
C LEU A 120 4.05 -7.35 0.18
N VAL A 121 4.04 -8.31 -0.73
CA VAL A 121 3.93 -8.07 -2.17
C VAL A 121 2.65 -8.66 -2.71
N PHE A 122 1.85 -7.82 -3.37
CA PHE A 122 0.76 -8.24 -4.23
C PHE A 122 1.25 -8.37 -5.68
N ARG A 123 0.95 -9.50 -6.31
CA ARG A 123 1.18 -9.79 -7.74
C ARG A 123 -0.15 -10.12 -8.37
N ARG A 124 -0.71 -9.19 -9.13
CA ARG A 124 -2.09 -9.28 -9.62
C ARG A 124 -2.14 -9.58 -11.12
N PRO A 125 -2.12 -10.86 -11.54
CA PRO A 125 -2.48 -11.23 -12.90
C PRO A 125 -4.00 -11.13 -13.08
N ALA A 126 -4.48 -11.33 -14.30
CA ALA A 126 -5.91 -11.29 -14.63
C ALA A 126 -6.73 -12.48 -14.06
N TYR A 127 -6.08 -13.45 -13.42
CA TYR A 127 -6.67 -14.69 -12.90
C TYR A 127 -6.28 -14.91 -11.42
N ILE A 128 -6.95 -15.84 -10.74
CA ILE A 128 -6.56 -16.22 -9.36
C ILE A 128 -5.22 -16.95 -9.38
N SER A 129 -4.29 -16.48 -8.56
CA SER A 129 -2.93 -17.01 -8.48
C SER A 129 -2.55 -17.26 -7.03
N GLU A 130 -2.00 -18.43 -6.73
CA GLU A 130 -1.43 -18.73 -5.41
C GLU A 130 -0.25 -17.80 -5.08
N LYS A 131 0.38 -17.20 -6.09
CA LYS A 131 1.47 -16.22 -5.94
C LYS A 131 0.96 -14.78 -5.79
N TYR A 132 -0.36 -14.58 -5.72
CA TYR A 132 -0.97 -13.27 -5.59
C TYR A 132 -0.41 -12.49 -4.42
N ARG A 133 -0.15 -13.18 -3.31
CA ARG A 133 0.34 -12.57 -2.08
C ARG A 133 1.60 -13.26 -1.62
N THR A 134 2.60 -12.50 -1.18
CA THR A 134 3.79 -13.07 -0.53
C THR A 134 4.33 -12.11 0.51
N VAL A 135 4.59 -12.61 1.72
CA VAL A 135 5.33 -11.88 2.75
C VAL A 135 6.74 -12.44 2.88
N LYS A 136 7.72 -11.54 2.99
CA LYS A 136 9.14 -11.85 3.18
C LYS A 136 9.79 -10.77 4.05
N LYS A 137 10.99 -11.04 4.56
CA LYS A 137 11.86 -9.98 5.05
C LYS A 137 12.26 -9.08 3.88
N ALA A 138 12.21 -7.76 4.07
CA ALA A 138 12.64 -6.80 3.05
C ALA A 138 14.12 -7.02 2.67
N ALA A 139 14.95 -7.37 3.68
CA ALA A 139 16.36 -7.74 3.54
C ALA A 139 16.58 -8.86 2.52
N ASP A 140 15.75 -9.90 2.55
CA ASP A 140 15.86 -11.05 1.66
C ASP A 140 15.40 -10.75 0.23
N MET A 141 14.57 -9.72 0.04
CA MET A 141 14.03 -9.36 -1.27
C MET A 141 14.88 -8.33 -1.99
N TRP A 142 15.26 -7.24 -1.32
CA TRP A 142 16.04 -6.16 -1.95
C TRP A 142 17.10 -5.52 -1.01
N GLY A 143 17.26 -6.01 0.22
CA GLY A 143 18.15 -5.42 1.23
C GLY A 143 17.41 -4.59 2.30
N THR A 144 18.09 -3.69 3.00
CA THR A 144 17.40 -2.80 3.95
C THR A 144 16.73 -1.65 3.19
N PRO A 145 15.41 -1.43 3.35
CA PRO A 145 14.73 -0.33 2.66
C PRO A 145 15.23 1.02 3.19
N SER A 146 15.47 1.96 2.27
CA SER A 146 15.79 3.35 2.61
C SER A 146 14.54 4.21 2.52
N LEU A 147 13.92 4.46 3.67
CA LEU A 147 12.72 5.28 3.80
C LEU A 147 13.10 6.77 3.63
N LYS A 148 12.62 7.40 2.56
CA LYS A 148 12.72 8.84 2.31
C LYS A 148 11.35 9.46 2.54
N LEU A 149 10.88 9.44 3.78
CA LEU A 149 9.58 9.97 4.18
C LEU A 149 9.74 11.42 4.62
N LYS A 150 8.86 12.30 4.12
CA LYS A 150 8.87 13.73 4.46
C LYS A 150 7.50 14.10 5.02
N GLU A 151 7.48 14.43 6.30
CA GLU A 151 6.30 15.07 6.90
C GLU A 151 6.11 16.47 6.28
N ALA A 152 4.85 16.88 6.17
CA ALA A 152 4.47 18.19 5.67
C ALA A 152 4.98 19.28 6.62
N GLY A 153 5.93 20.09 6.14
CA GLY A 153 6.50 21.19 6.93
C GLY A 153 5.47 22.23 7.36
N ARG A 154 4.41 22.43 6.54
CA ARG A 154 3.21 23.19 6.90
C ARG A 154 1.98 22.42 6.44
N HIS A 155 1.04 22.21 7.37
CA HIS A 155 -0.26 21.61 7.07
C HIS A 155 -1.36 22.23 7.92
N GLU A 156 -2.60 22.17 7.44
CA GLU A 156 -3.80 22.66 8.13
C GLU A 156 -4.88 21.57 8.10
N GLU A 157 -5.52 21.29 9.23
CA GLU A 157 -6.68 20.39 9.27
C GLU A 157 -7.94 21.13 8.78
N LEU A 158 -8.61 20.54 7.80
CA LEU A 158 -9.78 21.09 7.14
C LEU A 158 -11.06 20.57 7.80
N GLY A 159 -11.57 21.33 8.78
CA GLY A 159 -12.75 20.95 9.56
C GLY A 159 -14.10 21.45 9.02
N THR A 160 -14.11 22.27 7.95
CA THR A 160 -15.32 22.89 7.41
C THR A 160 -15.45 22.71 5.91
N TRP A 161 -16.69 22.72 5.41
CA TRP A 161 -16.96 22.67 3.98
C TRP A 161 -16.24 23.78 3.20
N ASP A 162 -16.28 25.04 3.68
CA ASP A 162 -15.64 26.17 3.03
C ASP A 162 -14.12 25.96 2.87
N ALA A 163 -13.46 25.42 3.89
CA ALA A 163 -12.02 25.15 3.85
C ALA A 163 -11.68 24.03 2.85
N ILE A 164 -12.45 22.93 2.88
CA ILE A 164 -12.29 21.81 1.94
C ILE A 164 -12.50 22.27 0.50
N ALA A 165 -13.60 23.00 0.24
CA ALA A 165 -13.94 23.46 -1.09
C ALA A 165 -12.91 24.45 -1.65
N ARG A 166 -12.47 25.41 -0.83
CA ARG A 166 -11.43 26.38 -1.19
C ARG A 166 -10.11 25.70 -1.53
N ASP A 167 -9.58 24.87 -0.64
CA ASP A 167 -8.26 24.29 -0.81
C ASP A 167 -8.24 23.25 -1.96
N THR A 168 -9.38 22.60 -2.23
CA THR A 168 -9.58 21.79 -3.45
C THR A 168 -9.52 22.65 -4.71
N ALA A 169 -10.22 23.79 -4.73
CA ALA A 169 -10.25 24.71 -5.88
C ALA A 169 -8.89 25.37 -6.14
N ASP A 170 -8.13 25.66 -5.09
CA ASP A 170 -6.80 26.27 -5.13
C ASP A 170 -5.68 25.26 -5.47
N ALA A 171 -6.04 24.01 -5.79
CA ALA A 171 -5.12 22.92 -6.11
C ALA A 171 -4.07 22.66 -5.01
N ILE A 172 -4.46 22.86 -3.75
CA ILE A 172 -3.61 22.52 -2.61
C ILE A 172 -3.63 20.99 -2.45
N PRO A 173 -2.47 20.32 -2.35
CA PRO A 173 -2.44 18.88 -2.09
C PRO A 173 -3.16 18.54 -0.79
N LEU A 174 -4.13 17.63 -0.87
CA LEU A 174 -4.91 17.17 0.28
C LEU A 174 -4.47 15.77 0.71
N VAL A 175 -4.43 15.54 2.01
CA VAL A 175 -4.16 14.24 2.64
C VAL A 175 -5.34 13.89 3.54
N SER A 176 -5.80 12.65 3.48
CA SER A 176 -6.83 12.13 4.38
C SER A 176 -6.21 11.27 5.46
N GLN A 177 -6.84 11.24 6.64
CA GLN A 177 -6.62 10.23 7.67
C GLN A 177 -7.97 9.63 8.04
N THR A 178 -8.09 8.32 7.89
CA THR A 178 -9.26 7.55 8.32
C THR A 178 -8.84 6.64 9.46
N GLU A 179 -9.35 6.93 10.65
CA GLU A 179 -9.08 6.14 11.85
C GLU A 179 -10.22 5.13 12.10
N ILE A 180 -9.86 3.86 12.29
CA ILE A 180 -10.78 2.75 12.58
C ILE A 180 -10.30 1.98 13.81
N ALA A 181 -11.22 1.34 14.54
CA ALA A 181 -10.89 0.63 15.77
C ALA A 181 -11.69 -0.66 15.92
N ASN A 182 -11.12 -1.63 16.63
CA ASN A 182 -11.78 -2.85 17.06
C ASN A 182 -11.61 -3.00 18.58
N ALA A 183 -12.70 -2.86 19.32
CA ALA A 183 -12.70 -2.91 20.78
C ALA A 183 -12.39 -4.32 21.34
N GLU A 184 -12.76 -5.38 20.63
CA GLU A 184 -12.54 -6.77 21.08
C GLU A 184 -11.06 -7.14 21.02
N THR A 185 -10.37 -6.73 19.95
CA THR A 185 -8.94 -6.99 19.78
C THR A 185 -8.05 -5.91 20.41
N GLN A 186 -8.63 -4.75 20.77
CA GLN A 186 -7.93 -3.55 21.23
C GLN A 186 -6.88 -3.08 20.21
N LEU A 187 -7.20 -3.23 18.93
CA LEU A 187 -6.42 -2.70 17.84
C LEU A 187 -7.11 -1.47 17.28
N ARG A 188 -6.29 -0.48 16.93
CA ARG A 188 -6.72 0.73 16.24
C ARG A 188 -5.81 0.97 15.05
N ALA A 189 -6.31 1.61 14.00
CA ALA A 189 -5.47 2.01 12.89
C ALA A 189 -5.78 3.42 12.42
N ILE A 190 -4.76 4.12 11.95
CA ILE A 190 -4.89 5.38 11.22
C ILE A 190 -4.38 5.13 9.81
N ILE A 191 -5.26 5.23 8.83
CA ILE A 191 -4.97 5.03 7.42
C ILE A 191 -4.84 6.41 6.78
N GLU A 192 -3.64 6.77 6.35
CA GLU A 192 -3.34 8.03 5.67
C GLU A 192 -3.03 7.81 4.20
N CYS A 193 -3.58 8.67 3.36
CA CYS A 193 -3.31 8.65 1.92
C CYS A 193 -3.56 10.02 1.29
N PRO A 194 -2.88 10.35 0.17
CA PRO A 194 -3.19 11.54 -0.59
C PRO A 194 -4.60 11.41 -1.16
N VAL A 195 -5.37 12.48 -1.12
CA VAL A 195 -6.70 12.50 -1.74
C VAL A 195 -6.51 12.63 -3.24
N LYS A 196 -6.53 11.49 -3.94
CA LYS A 196 -6.37 11.45 -5.42
C LYS A 196 -7.64 11.84 -6.17
N THR A 197 -8.81 11.60 -5.59
CA THR A 197 -10.11 11.96 -6.17
C THR A 197 -10.98 12.59 -5.10
N MET A 198 -11.58 13.73 -5.43
CA MET A 198 -12.59 14.38 -4.61
C MET A 198 -13.71 14.92 -5.50
N ASN A 199 -14.94 14.54 -5.20
CA ASN A 199 -16.12 15.17 -5.76
C ASN A 199 -16.54 16.33 -4.86
N ILE A 200 -16.84 17.49 -5.44
CA ILE A 200 -17.38 18.66 -4.73
C ILE A 200 -18.74 19.01 -5.33
N LEU A 201 -19.74 19.20 -4.46
CA LEU A 201 -21.08 19.62 -4.84
C LEU A 201 -21.45 20.90 -4.08
N PRO A 202 -21.17 22.09 -4.65
CA PRO A 202 -21.32 23.37 -3.95
C PRO A 202 -22.75 23.68 -3.50
N GLU A 203 -23.75 23.33 -4.31
CA GLU A 203 -25.16 23.65 -4.05
C GLU A 203 -25.70 22.99 -2.79
N LYS A 204 -25.09 21.86 -2.40
CA LYS A 204 -25.45 21.11 -1.19
C LYS A 204 -24.41 21.21 -0.09
N GLN A 205 -23.33 21.96 -0.32
CA GLN A 205 -22.16 21.99 0.56
C GLN A 205 -21.64 20.57 0.91
N GLN A 206 -21.56 19.71 -0.10
CA GLN A 206 -21.11 18.32 0.06
C GLN A 206 -19.76 18.09 -0.65
N TYR A 207 -18.96 17.19 -0.08
CA TYR A 207 -17.77 16.65 -0.69
C TYR A 207 -17.81 15.12 -0.61
N GLN A 208 -17.03 14.43 -1.43
CA GLN A 208 -16.80 12.99 -1.26
C GLN A 208 -15.38 12.67 -1.68
N VAL A 209 -14.62 12.10 -0.76
CA VAL A 209 -13.32 11.49 -1.03
C VAL A 209 -13.57 10.08 -1.58
N ASP A 210 -12.82 9.71 -2.60
CA ASP A 210 -12.78 8.35 -3.13
C ASP A 210 -11.33 8.06 -3.57
N THR A 211 -10.60 7.30 -2.78
CA THR A 211 -9.18 7.08 -3.08
C THR A 211 -8.68 5.70 -2.70
N GLY A 212 -7.66 5.27 -3.41
CA GLY A 212 -7.04 3.97 -3.25
C GLY A 212 -6.09 3.64 -4.40
N PRO A 213 -5.45 2.47 -4.35
CA PRO A 213 -5.51 1.53 -3.23
C PRO A 213 -4.81 2.06 -1.98
N ILE A 214 -5.27 1.62 -0.81
CA ILE A 214 -4.68 1.83 0.52
C ILE A 214 -4.26 0.48 1.14
N ALA A 215 -3.35 0.51 2.12
CA ALA A 215 -3.09 -0.63 2.99
C ALA A 215 -4.18 -0.76 4.07
N PHE A 216 -5.27 -1.48 3.80
CA PHE A 216 -6.35 -1.70 4.75
C PHE A 216 -5.98 -2.77 5.78
N PRO A 217 -6.04 -2.48 7.10
CA PRO A 217 -5.73 -3.46 8.13
C PRO A 217 -6.99 -4.20 8.63
N ASP A 218 -6.95 -5.53 8.58
CA ASP A 218 -7.95 -6.35 9.27
C ASP A 218 -7.67 -6.39 10.78
N LEU A 219 -8.32 -5.49 11.52
CA LEU A 219 -8.17 -5.35 12.97
C LEU A 219 -8.79 -6.50 13.77
N THR A 220 -9.50 -7.45 13.14
CA THR A 220 -10.00 -8.65 13.83
C THR A 220 -8.90 -9.70 14.03
N ARG A 221 -7.79 -9.61 13.29
CA ARG A 221 -6.74 -10.63 13.21
C ARG A 221 -5.55 -10.37 14.13
N ARG A 222 -5.81 -10.19 15.43
CA ARG A 222 -4.77 -9.86 16.43
C ARG A 222 -3.61 -10.86 16.50
N ASP A 223 -3.90 -12.15 16.36
CA ASP A 223 -2.90 -13.23 16.49
C ASP A 223 -2.13 -13.50 15.19
N THR A 224 -2.36 -12.68 14.16
CA THR A 224 -1.59 -12.70 12.91
C THR A 224 -0.51 -11.62 12.95
N LEU A 225 0.64 -11.84 12.31
CA LEU A 225 1.57 -10.75 11.99
C LEU A 225 0.80 -9.61 11.30
N SER A 226 0.95 -8.38 11.78
CA SER A 226 0.16 -7.25 11.32
C SER A 226 0.26 -7.03 9.79
N ILE A 227 1.44 -7.26 9.20
CA ILE A 227 1.62 -7.16 7.75
C ILE A 227 0.81 -8.22 6.98
N ASP A 228 0.62 -9.41 7.56
CA ASP A 228 -0.21 -10.50 7.00
C ASP A 228 -1.73 -10.23 7.15
N ALA A 229 -2.12 -9.24 7.96
CA ALA A 229 -3.49 -8.78 8.09
C ALA A 229 -3.86 -7.63 7.12
N LEU A 230 -2.91 -7.16 6.30
CA LEU A 230 -3.17 -6.09 5.33
C LEU A 230 -3.77 -6.59 4.01
N SER A 231 -4.70 -5.82 3.46
CA SER A 231 -5.30 -5.98 2.15
C SER A 231 -5.23 -4.67 1.36
N LEU A 232 -5.34 -4.74 0.03
CA LEU A 232 -5.57 -3.53 -0.78
C LEU A 232 -7.05 -3.16 -0.73
N ALA A 233 -7.37 -1.90 -0.53
CA ALA A 233 -8.75 -1.41 -0.57
C ALA A 233 -8.85 -0.01 -1.15
N PHE A 234 -10.04 0.40 -1.56
CA PHE A 234 -10.38 1.82 -1.73
C PHE A 234 -11.18 2.27 -0.52
N VAL A 235 -11.04 3.54 -0.17
CA VAL A 235 -11.78 4.21 0.89
C VAL A 235 -12.60 5.36 0.31
N ALA A 236 -13.84 5.49 0.77
CA ALA A 236 -14.72 6.60 0.45
C ALA A 236 -15.37 7.16 1.72
N PHE A 237 -15.48 8.48 1.81
CA PHE A 237 -16.22 9.15 2.87
C PHE A 237 -16.66 10.55 2.45
N ASN A 238 -17.74 11.03 3.06
CA ASN A 238 -18.26 12.40 2.89
C ASN A 238 -18.62 13.07 4.22
N ALA A 239 -18.33 12.39 5.33
CA ALA A 239 -18.63 12.81 6.70
C ALA A 239 -17.49 12.38 7.64
N PRO A 240 -17.36 12.99 8.83
CA PRO A 240 -16.25 12.73 9.73
C PRO A 240 -16.34 11.39 10.49
N ASP A 241 -17.50 10.74 10.52
CA ASP A 241 -17.83 9.68 11.49
C ASP A 241 -17.99 8.26 10.89
N PHE A 242 -17.88 8.12 9.57
CA PHE A 242 -17.92 6.82 8.90
C PHE A 242 -17.05 6.78 7.65
N ALA A 243 -16.61 5.59 7.27
CA ALA A 243 -15.96 5.38 5.98
C ALA A 243 -16.46 4.07 5.35
N ASP A 244 -16.62 4.11 4.02
CA ASP A 244 -16.93 2.96 3.20
C ASP A 244 -15.66 2.44 2.55
N PHE A 245 -15.55 1.12 2.44
CA PHE A 245 -14.41 0.44 1.83
C PHE A 245 -14.89 -0.59 0.80
N VAL A 246 -14.11 -0.76 -0.26
CA VAL A 246 -14.15 -1.96 -1.11
C VAL A 246 -12.78 -2.61 -1.09
N ILE A 247 -12.74 -3.89 -0.74
CA ILE A 247 -11.49 -4.62 -0.48
C ILE A 247 -11.20 -5.54 -1.66
N GLU A 248 -9.95 -5.59 -2.10
CA GLU A 248 -9.53 -6.51 -3.15
C GLU A 248 -9.57 -7.96 -2.66
N GLN A 249 -10.38 -8.78 -3.33
CA GLN A 249 -10.54 -10.19 -2.99
C GLN A 249 -10.96 -11.02 -4.22
N PRO A 250 -10.84 -12.36 -4.16
CA PRO A 250 -11.42 -13.24 -5.16
C PRO A 250 -12.91 -12.98 -5.32
N THR A 251 -13.34 -12.70 -6.54
CA THR A 251 -14.72 -12.37 -6.89
C THR A 251 -15.14 -13.20 -8.10
N SER A 252 -16.30 -13.85 -7.99
CA SER A 252 -16.89 -14.62 -9.08
C SER A 252 -17.47 -13.70 -10.15
N VAL A 253 -17.15 -13.98 -11.41
CA VAL A 253 -17.67 -13.28 -12.60
C VAL A 253 -18.25 -14.32 -13.53
N THR A 254 -19.52 -14.13 -13.93
CA THR A 254 -20.19 -14.98 -14.91
C THR A 254 -20.19 -14.26 -16.26
N GLY A 255 -19.56 -14.87 -17.27
CA GLY A 255 -19.54 -14.34 -18.62
C GLY A 255 -20.88 -14.54 -19.35
N ASP A 256 -21.03 -13.88 -20.49
CA ASP A 256 -22.25 -13.94 -21.31
C ASP A 256 -22.62 -15.36 -21.78
N ASN A 257 -21.63 -16.26 -21.86
CA ASN A 257 -21.80 -17.68 -22.17
C ASN A 257 -22.23 -18.54 -20.96
N GLY A 258 -22.46 -17.94 -19.80
CA GLY A 258 -22.81 -18.60 -18.55
C GLY A 258 -21.63 -19.24 -17.81
N ALA A 259 -20.39 -19.11 -18.29
CA ALA A 259 -19.22 -19.65 -17.59
C ALA A 259 -18.84 -18.74 -16.42
N THR A 260 -18.63 -19.33 -15.24
CA THR A 260 -18.15 -18.61 -14.04
C THR A 260 -16.64 -18.75 -13.89
N HIS A 261 -15.96 -17.63 -13.70
CA HIS A 261 -14.54 -17.53 -13.39
C HIS A 261 -14.34 -16.72 -12.11
N GLN A 262 -13.19 -16.86 -11.45
CA GLN A 262 -12.81 -15.98 -10.35
C GLN A 262 -11.67 -15.06 -10.77
N VAL A 263 -11.72 -13.81 -10.33
CA VAL A 263 -10.68 -12.79 -10.53
C VAL A 263 -10.49 -11.99 -9.23
N TYR A 264 -9.36 -11.31 -9.08
CA TYR A 264 -9.21 -10.31 -8.02
C TYR A 264 -9.95 -9.03 -8.40
N HIS A 265 -10.88 -8.60 -7.56
CA HIS A 265 -11.64 -7.38 -7.75
C HIS A 265 -11.89 -6.70 -6.40
N TYR A 266 -12.00 -5.37 -6.41
CA TYR A 266 -12.46 -4.60 -5.27
C TYR A 266 -13.98 -4.80 -5.15
N SER A 267 -14.40 -5.58 -4.17
CA SER A 267 -15.80 -6.00 -4.03
C SER A 267 -16.21 -6.07 -2.56
N ASN A 268 -17.46 -6.49 -2.30
CA ASN A 268 -18.10 -6.53 -0.98
C ASN A 268 -17.92 -5.23 -0.19
N PRO A 269 -18.65 -4.15 -0.58
CA PRO A 269 -18.62 -2.89 0.13
C PRO A 269 -18.88 -3.08 1.63
N LEU A 270 -18.07 -2.43 2.46
CA LEU A 270 -18.15 -2.46 3.90
C LEU A 270 -18.21 -1.02 4.42
N SER A 271 -19.22 -0.72 5.23
CA SER A 271 -19.32 0.56 5.95
C SER A 271 -18.97 0.33 7.41
N MET A 272 -18.18 1.22 8.01
CA MET A 272 -17.89 1.14 9.44
C MET A 272 -17.74 2.52 10.08
N PRO A 273 -17.98 2.62 11.41
CA PRO A 273 -17.62 3.80 12.18
C PRO A 273 -16.13 4.12 11.99
N ALA A 274 -15.84 5.39 11.72
CA ALA A 274 -14.49 5.86 11.53
C ALA A 274 -14.35 7.30 12.05
N LYS A 275 -13.12 7.78 12.16
CA LYS A 275 -12.85 9.21 12.32
C LYS A 275 -12.05 9.70 11.14
N ASN A 276 -12.68 10.46 10.26
CA ASN A 276 -12.04 11.03 9.08
C ASN A 276 -11.56 12.45 9.35
N ARG A 277 -10.35 12.74 8.88
CA ARG A 277 -9.74 14.06 8.90
C ARG A 277 -9.15 14.35 7.52
N LEU A 278 -9.20 15.61 7.11
CA LEU A 278 -8.58 16.10 5.89
C LEU A 278 -7.55 17.15 6.26
N PHE A 279 -6.42 17.14 5.56
CA PHE A 279 -5.33 18.08 5.75
C PHE A 279 -4.95 18.70 4.41
N ALA A 280 -4.83 20.02 4.40
CA ALA A 280 -4.11 20.73 3.35
C ALA A 280 -2.60 20.66 3.63
N VAL A 281 -1.80 20.28 2.64
CA VAL A 281 -0.35 20.22 2.72
C VAL A 281 0.23 21.35 1.87
N HIS A 282 0.80 22.35 2.54
CA HIS A 282 1.38 23.51 1.87
C HIS A 282 2.89 23.31 1.67
N ARG A 283 3.33 23.46 0.43
CA ARG A 283 4.76 23.55 0.11
C ARG A 283 5.19 25.00 0.25
N GLY A 284 6.27 25.21 1.00
CA GLY A 284 6.97 26.50 1.11
C GLY A 284 7.81 26.80 -0.11
#